data_AF-A0A1V4XI47-F1
#
_entry.id   AF-A0A1V4XI47-F1
#
_cell.length_a   1.000
_cell.length_b   1.000
_cell.length_c   1.000
_cell.angle_alpha   90.00
_cell.angle_beta   90.00
_cell.angle_gamma   90.00
#
_symmetry.space_group_name_H-M   'P 1'
#
loop_
_entity.id
_entity.type
_entity.pdbx_description
1 polymer ?
#
loop_
_entity_poly.entity_id
_entity_poly.type
_entity_poly.pdbx_seq_one_letter_code
_entity_poly.pdbx_strand_id
1 'polypeptide(L)'
;MEKRLNALKVALKNETNERAFYLQHAKRTKNPLGKAMFEQIADEELEHYERLKELHDRLDKDGLWPETLPIRVKDTAVANVLNKVIKSIPRVPAGDVDDLKAIKTAIDFEGKGADFYARLRDEVTNPQEKTFFDLLARMEHEHFNSLKDTEELLTNPAAWYLEKEKSGLDGV
;
A
#
# COMPACT_ATOMS: atom_id res chain seq x y z
N MET A 1 1.69 18.60 -21.03
CA MET A 1 1.70 17.19 -21.50
C MET A 1 2.96 16.47 -21.03
N GLU A 2 4.16 16.95 -21.40
CA GLU A 2 5.45 16.35 -21.00
C GLU A 2 5.63 16.15 -19.47
N LYS A 3 5.29 17.16 -18.65
CA LYS A 3 5.35 17.04 -17.17
C LYS A 3 4.49 15.89 -16.64
N ARG A 4 3.31 15.65 -17.22
CA ARG A 4 2.38 14.59 -16.79
C ARG A 4 2.90 13.20 -17.16
N LEU A 5 3.39 13.04 -18.39
CA LEU A 5 4.01 11.78 -18.83
C LEU A 5 5.26 11.46 -18.01
N ASN A 6 6.09 12.46 -17.67
CA ASN A 6 7.24 12.26 -16.80
C ASN A 6 6.83 11.85 -15.38
N ALA A 7 5.80 12.48 -14.80
CA ALA A 7 5.27 12.09 -13.49
C ALA A 7 4.75 10.64 -13.50
N LEU A 8 4.02 10.23 -14.54
CA LEU A 8 3.53 8.85 -14.69
C LEU A 8 4.66 7.84 -14.88
N LYS A 9 5.74 8.18 -15.60
CA LYS A 9 6.93 7.32 -15.71
C LYS A 9 7.62 7.12 -14.37
N VAL A 10 7.68 8.16 -13.54
CA VAL A 10 8.20 8.06 -12.17
C VAL A 10 7.30 7.18 -11.32
N ALA A 11 5.98 7.38 -11.38
CA ALA A 11 4.99 6.55 -10.69
C ALA A 11 5.18 5.07 -11.05
N LEU A 12 5.12 4.72 -12.35
CA LEU A 12 5.31 3.35 -12.84
C LEU A 12 6.61 2.69 -12.36
N LYS A 13 7.69 3.47 -12.26
CA LYS A 13 8.97 2.98 -11.74
C LYS A 13 8.91 2.71 -10.25
N ASN A 14 8.24 3.57 -9.47
CA ASN A 14 8.06 3.37 -8.03
C ASN A 14 7.27 2.08 -7.77
N GLU A 15 6.09 1.94 -8.40
CA GLU A 15 5.25 0.72 -8.31
C GLU A 15 6.05 -0.56 -8.58
N THR A 16 6.86 -0.55 -9.64
CA THR A 16 7.69 -1.70 -10.02
C THR A 16 8.75 -2.03 -8.96
N ASN A 17 9.39 -1.01 -8.39
CA ASN A 17 10.43 -1.19 -7.38
C ASN A 17 9.84 -1.66 -6.05
N GLU A 18 8.71 -1.09 -5.65
CA GLU A 18 8.02 -1.40 -4.40
C GLU A 18 7.47 -2.83 -4.45
N ARG A 19 6.79 -3.19 -5.55
CA ARG A 19 6.39 -4.58 -5.78
C ARG A 19 7.56 -5.57 -5.72
N ALA A 20 8.69 -5.24 -6.35
CA ALA A 20 9.87 -6.11 -6.32
C ALA A 20 10.43 -6.26 -4.89
N PHE A 21 10.46 -5.16 -4.13
CA PHE A 21 10.84 -5.16 -2.72
C PHE A 21 9.91 -6.07 -1.90
N TYR A 22 8.59 -5.90 -2.04
CA TYR A 22 7.61 -6.70 -1.31
C TYR A 22 7.71 -8.18 -1.61
N LEU A 23 7.80 -8.57 -2.88
CA LEU A 23 7.98 -9.98 -3.27
C LEU A 23 9.28 -10.59 -2.74
N GLN A 24 10.36 -9.81 -2.69
CA GLN A 24 11.63 -10.26 -2.12
C GLN A 24 11.49 -10.51 -0.61
N HIS A 25 10.87 -9.59 0.12
CA HIS A 25 10.74 -9.68 1.56
C HIS A 25 9.70 -10.71 2.01
N ALA A 26 8.62 -10.90 1.24
CA ALA A 26 7.68 -12.01 1.40
C ALA A 26 8.36 -13.39 1.31
N LYS A 27 9.32 -13.55 0.39
CA LYS A 27 10.10 -14.80 0.25
C LYS A 27 11.08 -15.03 1.39
N ARG A 28 11.63 -13.95 1.98
CA ARG A 28 12.64 -14.02 3.04
C ARG A 28 12.00 -14.30 4.40
N THR A 29 10.93 -13.59 4.74
CA THR A 29 10.37 -13.61 6.09
C THR A 29 9.80 -14.99 6.43
N LYS A 30 10.00 -15.41 7.68
CA LYS A 30 9.36 -16.60 8.26
C LYS A 30 8.10 -16.24 9.06
N ASN A 31 7.86 -14.94 9.27
CA ASN A 31 6.69 -14.48 9.99
C ASN A 31 5.46 -14.60 9.10
N PRO A 32 4.42 -15.37 9.50
CA PRO A 32 3.24 -15.59 8.66
C PRO A 32 2.47 -14.29 8.39
N LEU A 33 2.44 -13.36 9.35
CA LEU A 33 1.80 -12.07 9.16
C LEU A 33 2.62 -11.21 8.20
N GLY A 34 3.92 -11.04 8.46
CA GLY A 34 4.81 -10.27 7.59
C GLY A 34 4.77 -10.77 6.15
N LYS A 35 4.74 -12.10 5.95
CA LYS A 35 4.62 -12.72 4.63
C LYS A 35 3.32 -12.33 3.94
N ALA A 36 2.18 -12.56 4.60
CA ALA A 36 0.87 -12.29 4.01
C ALA A 36 0.68 -10.80 3.68
N MET A 37 1.20 -9.91 4.52
CA MET A 37 1.17 -8.46 4.29
C MET A 37 1.96 -8.08 3.04
N PHE A 38 3.21 -8.54 2.92
CA PHE A 38 4.03 -8.24 1.75
C PHE A 38 3.48 -8.87 0.46
N GLU A 39 2.91 -10.07 0.51
CA GLU A 39 2.27 -10.68 -0.67
C GLU A 39 1.05 -9.87 -1.12
N GLN A 40 0.19 -9.45 -0.18
CA GLN A 40 -1.00 -8.67 -0.49
C GLN A 40 -0.65 -7.31 -1.09
N ILE A 41 0.27 -6.56 -0.47
CA ILE A 41 0.67 -5.24 -0.97
C ILE A 41 1.35 -5.38 -2.34
N ALA A 42 2.19 -6.40 -2.56
CA ALA A 42 2.80 -6.64 -3.87
C ALA A 42 1.79 -6.90 -5.00
N ASP A 43 0.65 -7.51 -4.69
CA ASP A 43 -0.43 -7.73 -5.64
C ASP A 43 -1.22 -6.42 -5.89
N GLU A 44 -1.40 -5.59 -4.87
CA GLU A 44 -2.03 -4.26 -4.99
C GLU A 44 -1.15 -3.28 -5.80
N GLU A 45 0.18 -3.26 -5.59
CA GLU A 45 1.11 -2.46 -6.42
C GLU A 45 1.11 -2.88 -7.90
N LEU A 46 0.81 -4.15 -8.19
CA LEU A 46 0.62 -4.58 -9.58
C LEU A 46 -0.65 -3.96 -10.18
N GLU A 47 -1.75 -3.94 -9.42
CA GLU A 47 -2.98 -3.29 -9.87
C GLU A 47 -2.77 -1.77 -10.06
N HIS A 48 -2.00 -1.12 -9.17
CA HIS A 48 -1.62 0.29 -9.30
C HIS A 48 -0.82 0.54 -10.58
N TYR A 49 0.23 -0.26 -10.80
CA TYR A 49 1.04 -0.21 -12.02
C TYR A 49 0.20 -0.34 -13.29
N GLU A 50 -0.70 -1.32 -13.36
CA GLU A 50 -1.53 -1.56 -14.54
C GLU A 50 -2.43 -0.36 -14.85
N ARG A 51 -3.04 0.23 -13.82
CA ARG A 51 -3.88 1.44 -13.95
C ARG A 51 -3.07 2.64 -14.43
N LEU A 52 -1.89 2.86 -13.85
CA LEU A 52 -0.98 3.93 -14.26
C LEU A 52 -0.48 3.74 -15.69
N LYS A 53 -0.24 2.49 -16.09
CA LYS A 53 0.26 2.15 -17.42
C LYS A 53 -0.82 2.39 -18.48
N GLU A 54 -2.05 1.93 -18.21
CA GLU A 54 -3.19 2.20 -19.10
C GLU A 54 -3.38 3.70 -19.30
N LEU A 55 -3.31 4.47 -18.21
CA LEU A 55 -3.42 5.92 -18.26
C LEU A 55 -2.26 6.55 -19.05
N HIS A 56 -1.03 6.13 -18.80
CA HIS A 56 0.15 6.61 -19.53
C HIS A 56 0.01 6.37 -21.03
N ASP A 57 -0.36 5.15 -21.43
CA ASP A 57 -0.47 4.76 -22.84
C ASP A 57 -1.58 5.55 -23.57
N ARG A 58 -2.71 5.81 -22.91
CA ARG A 58 -3.78 6.66 -23.46
C ARG A 58 -3.35 8.12 -23.59
N LEU A 59 -2.67 8.66 -22.58
CA LEU A 59 -2.18 10.04 -22.64
C LEU A 59 -1.08 10.24 -23.70
N ASP A 60 -0.21 9.26 -23.89
CA ASP A 60 0.86 9.31 -24.89
C ASP A 60 0.29 9.25 -26.32
N LYS A 61 -0.74 8.42 -26.53
CA LYS A 61 -1.35 8.23 -27.85
C LYS A 61 -2.35 9.33 -28.22
N ASP A 62 -3.29 9.62 -27.33
CA ASP A 62 -4.46 10.45 -27.64
C ASP A 62 -4.32 11.88 -27.09
N GLY A 63 -3.33 12.14 -26.23
CA GLY A 63 -3.11 13.44 -25.58
C GLY A 63 -4.21 13.84 -24.58
N LEU A 64 -5.20 12.97 -24.38
CA LEU A 64 -6.41 13.23 -23.61
C LEU A 64 -6.50 12.29 -22.42
N TRP A 65 -6.96 12.85 -21.29
CA TRP A 65 -7.34 12.03 -20.16
C TRP A 65 -8.63 11.27 -20.50
N PRO A 66 -8.69 9.95 -20.27
CA PRO A 66 -9.89 9.18 -20.57
C PRO A 66 -11.07 9.62 -19.69
N GLU A 67 -12.24 9.84 -20.32
CA GLU A 67 -13.46 10.25 -19.61
C GLU A 67 -13.95 9.21 -18.60
N THR A 68 -13.61 7.94 -18.83
CA THR A 68 -13.83 6.86 -17.88
C THR A 68 -12.56 6.04 -17.74
N LEU A 69 -11.98 6.08 -16.54
CA LEU A 69 -11.20 4.97 -16.01
C LEU A 69 -12.19 4.20 -15.14
N PRO A 70 -12.50 2.93 -15.44
CA PRO A 70 -13.29 2.12 -14.53
C PRO A 70 -12.45 1.95 -13.25
N ILE A 71 -12.69 2.83 -12.29
CA ILE A 71 -12.08 2.74 -10.98
C ILE A 71 -12.77 1.58 -10.26
N ARG A 72 -12.30 0.36 -10.51
CA ARG A 72 -12.64 -0.80 -9.69
C ARG A 72 -11.85 -0.66 -8.39
N VAL A 73 -12.38 0.11 -7.45
CA VAL A 73 -11.91 0.10 -6.06
C VAL A 73 -12.33 -1.25 -5.50
N LYS A 74 -11.38 -2.18 -5.35
CA LYS A 74 -11.46 -3.03 -4.17
C LYS A 74 -10.87 -2.16 -3.08
N ASP A 75 -11.59 -1.93 -1.99
CA ASP A 75 -10.95 -1.37 -0.80
C ASP A 75 -9.69 -2.20 -0.53
N THR A 76 -8.58 -1.57 -0.08
CA THR A 76 -7.35 -2.31 0.16
C THR A 76 -7.66 -3.52 1.04
N ALA A 77 -7.23 -4.70 0.61
CA ALA A 77 -7.51 -5.92 1.35
C ALA A 77 -6.50 -6.13 2.47
N VAL A 78 -5.51 -5.24 2.62
CA VAL A 78 -4.41 -5.38 3.57
C VAL A 78 -4.91 -5.46 5.01
N ALA A 79 -5.83 -4.58 5.43
CA ALA A 79 -6.45 -4.65 6.76
C ALA A 79 -7.24 -5.96 6.98
N ASN A 80 -7.87 -6.48 5.92
CA ASN A 80 -8.57 -7.77 5.97
C ASN A 80 -7.59 -8.94 6.10
N VAL A 81 -6.45 -8.89 5.40
CA VAL A 81 -5.38 -9.88 5.49
C VAL A 81 -4.79 -9.91 6.91
N LEU A 82 -4.47 -8.74 7.47
CA LEU A 82 -4.02 -8.59 8.87
C LEU A 82 -4.98 -9.29 9.83
N ASN A 83 -6.26 -8.93 9.78
CA ASN A 83 -7.31 -9.50 10.63
C ASN A 83 -7.47 -11.01 10.43
N LYS A 84 -7.41 -11.48 9.17
CA LYS A 84 -7.52 -12.90 8.84
C LYS A 84 -6.36 -13.70 9.43
N VAL A 85 -5.13 -13.21 9.31
CA VAL A 85 -3.96 -13.88 9.86
C VAL A 85 -4.04 -13.93 11.38
N ILE A 86 -4.32 -12.79 12.04
CA ILE A 86 -4.46 -12.72 13.50
C ILE A 86 -5.51 -13.71 14.03
N LYS A 87 -6.64 -13.89 13.32
CA LYS A 87 -7.68 -14.86 13.69
C LYS A 87 -7.30 -16.32 13.41
N SER A 88 -6.37 -16.55 12.48
CA SER A 88 -6.00 -17.90 12.03
C SER A 88 -4.90 -18.56 12.87
N ILE A 89 -4.15 -17.79 13.65
CA ILE A 89 -3.09 -18.31 14.51
C ILE A 89 -3.27 -17.83 15.95
N PRO A 90 -2.99 -18.66 16.98
CA PRO A 90 -3.21 -18.27 18.38
C PRO A 90 -2.42 -17.04 18.81
N ARG A 91 -1.20 -16.90 18.28
CA ARG A 91 -0.35 -15.73 18.53
C ARG A 91 0.61 -15.51 17.38
N VAL A 92 0.67 -14.27 16.88
CA VAL A 92 1.68 -13.86 15.91
C VAL A 92 3.05 -13.81 16.61
N PRO A 93 4.09 -14.49 16.08
CA PRO A 93 5.43 -14.37 16.63
C PRO A 93 6.00 -12.97 16.38
N ALA A 94 6.95 -12.54 17.20
CA ALA A 94 7.69 -11.30 16.94
C ALA A 94 8.44 -11.39 15.61
N GLY A 95 8.63 -10.25 14.95
CA GLY A 95 9.49 -10.15 13.78
C GLY A 95 10.97 -10.26 14.16
N ASP A 96 11.79 -10.79 13.25
CA ASP A 96 13.23 -10.68 13.38
C ASP A 96 13.72 -9.25 13.03
N VAL A 97 15.01 -8.98 13.24
CA VAL A 97 15.60 -7.64 12.98
C VAL A 97 15.42 -7.22 11.52
N ASP A 98 15.49 -8.18 10.60
CA ASP A 98 15.35 -7.93 9.16
C ASP A 98 13.87 -7.75 8.77
N ASP A 99 12.92 -8.40 9.46
CA ASP A 99 11.48 -8.20 9.30
C ASP A 99 11.12 -6.76 9.69
N LEU A 100 11.55 -6.33 10.86
CA LEU A 100 11.29 -4.98 11.36
C LEU A 100 11.93 -3.91 10.48
N LYS A 101 13.16 -4.15 9.99
CA LYS A 101 13.81 -3.24 9.05
C LYS A 101 13.07 -3.17 7.71
N ALA A 102 12.59 -4.30 7.20
CA ALA A 102 11.80 -4.35 5.97
C ALA A 102 10.49 -3.58 6.10
N ILE A 103 9.76 -3.79 7.21
CA ILE A 103 8.50 -3.09 7.48
C ILE A 103 8.73 -1.58 7.60
N LYS A 104 9.78 -1.14 8.30
CA LYS A 104 10.11 0.30 8.38
C LYS A 104 10.42 0.92 7.02
N THR A 105 11.06 0.16 6.14
CA THR A 105 11.34 0.60 4.77
C THR A 105 10.05 0.68 3.96
N ALA A 106 9.16 -0.31 4.11
CA ALA A 106 7.83 -0.31 3.50
C ALA A 106 6.99 0.91 3.95
N ILE A 107 6.95 1.20 5.24
CA ILE A 107 6.25 2.38 5.79
C ILE A 107 6.78 3.68 5.15
N ASP A 108 8.09 3.78 4.92
CA ASP A 108 8.67 4.94 4.24
C ASP A 108 8.32 5.00 2.74
N PHE A 109 8.21 3.86 2.05
CA PHE A 109 7.75 3.78 0.67
C PHE A 109 6.30 4.27 0.54
N GLU A 110 5.37 3.63 1.26
CA GLU A 110 3.94 3.97 1.21
C GLU A 110 3.68 5.42 1.63
N GLY A 111 4.39 5.93 2.64
CA GLY A 111 4.29 7.32 3.04
C GLY A 111 4.72 8.28 1.93
N LYS A 112 5.81 7.97 1.23
CA LYS A 112 6.29 8.75 0.08
C LYS A 112 5.38 8.61 -1.14
N GLY A 113 4.80 7.43 -1.38
CA GLY A 113 3.82 7.15 -2.43
C GLY A 113 2.56 7.98 -2.22
N ALA A 114 1.98 7.92 -1.01
CA ALA A 114 0.82 8.71 -0.62
C ALA A 114 1.04 10.22 -0.83
N ASP A 115 2.16 10.75 -0.34
CA ASP A 115 2.54 12.16 -0.51
C ASP A 115 2.75 12.53 -1.99
N PHE A 116 3.35 11.62 -2.77
CA PHE A 116 3.59 11.84 -4.19
C PHE A 116 2.29 11.95 -4.97
N TYR A 117 1.34 11.03 -4.77
CA TYR A 117 0.04 11.09 -5.44
C TYR A 117 -0.82 12.25 -4.95
N ALA A 118 -0.78 12.59 -3.66
CA ALA A 118 -1.45 13.78 -3.14
C ALA A 118 -0.95 15.06 -3.80
N ARG A 119 0.37 15.18 -4.03
CA ARG A 119 0.93 16.31 -4.80
C ARG A 119 0.44 16.32 -6.25
N LEU A 120 0.43 15.17 -6.93
CA LEU A 120 -0.09 15.10 -8.32
C LEU A 120 -1.57 15.50 -8.39
N ARG A 121 -2.39 15.05 -7.44
CA ARG A 121 -3.79 15.46 -7.28
C ARG A 121 -3.94 16.98 -7.17
N ASP A 122 -3.05 17.63 -6.41
CA ASP A 122 -3.14 19.07 -6.13
C ASP A 122 -2.60 19.93 -7.29
N GLU A 123 -1.75 19.36 -8.15
CA GLU A 123 -1.22 20.01 -9.35
C GLU A 123 -2.16 19.96 -10.57
N VAL A 124 -3.16 19.08 -10.56
CA VAL A 124 -4.09 18.90 -11.70
C VAL A 124 -5.41 19.66 -11.50
N THR A 125 -5.92 20.23 -12.60
CA THR A 125 -7.19 20.96 -12.61
C THR A 125 -8.37 20.12 -13.11
N ASN A 126 -8.10 19.06 -13.88
CA ASN A 126 -9.14 18.18 -14.39
C ASN A 126 -9.71 17.34 -13.21
N PRO A 127 -11.04 17.34 -12.99
CA PRO A 127 -11.65 16.61 -11.89
C PRO A 127 -11.45 15.08 -11.91
N GLN A 128 -11.35 14.47 -13.10
CA GLN A 128 -11.10 13.04 -13.26
C GLN A 128 -9.64 12.70 -12.92
N GLU A 129 -8.69 13.54 -13.35
CA GLU A 129 -7.28 13.44 -12.94
C GLU A 129 -7.16 13.51 -11.42
N LYS A 130 -7.85 14.50 -10.84
CA LYS A 130 -7.84 14.73 -9.39
C LYS A 130 -8.41 13.52 -8.65
N THR A 131 -9.53 12.97 -9.09
CA THR A 131 -10.16 11.79 -8.47
C THR A 131 -9.25 10.56 -8.56
N PHE A 132 -8.56 10.37 -9.68
CA PHE A 132 -7.66 9.24 -9.87
C PHE A 132 -6.45 9.30 -8.93
N PHE A 133 -5.75 10.44 -8.87
CA PHE A 133 -4.60 10.59 -7.99
C PHE A 133 -5.00 10.63 -6.51
N ASP A 134 -6.19 11.15 -6.18
CA ASP A 134 -6.72 11.08 -4.82
C ASP A 134 -6.95 9.64 -4.37
N LEU A 135 -7.47 8.78 -5.26
CA LEU A 135 -7.64 7.37 -4.95
C LEU A 135 -6.30 6.69 -4.69
N LEU A 136 -5.30 6.87 -5.57
CA LEU A 136 -3.97 6.30 -5.36
C LEU A 136 -3.39 6.76 -4.03
N ALA A 137 -3.42 8.07 -3.75
CA ALA A 137 -2.95 8.61 -2.48
C ALA A 137 -3.63 7.98 -1.26
N ARG A 138 -4.93 7.67 -1.35
CA ARG A 138 -5.66 6.98 -0.28
C ARG A 138 -5.25 5.52 -0.14
N MET A 139 -5.08 4.77 -1.23
CA MET A 139 -4.66 3.36 -1.18
C MET A 139 -3.27 3.20 -0.55
N GLU A 140 -2.29 4.00 -1.00
CA GLU A 140 -0.94 4.05 -0.39
C GLU A 140 -1.00 4.42 1.11
N HIS A 141 -1.88 5.36 1.47
CA HIS A 141 -2.03 5.75 2.87
C HIS A 141 -2.64 4.62 3.73
N GLU A 142 -3.53 3.81 3.17
CA GLU A 142 -4.08 2.64 3.87
C GLU A 142 -3.05 1.52 4.01
N HIS A 143 -2.18 1.30 3.02
CA HIS A 143 -1.01 0.43 3.15
C HIS A 143 -0.09 0.91 4.28
N PHE A 144 0.26 2.21 4.30
CA PHE A 144 1.05 2.83 5.35
C PHE A 144 0.49 2.55 6.75
N ASN A 145 -0.82 2.75 6.94
CA ASN A 145 -1.47 2.52 8.22
C ASN A 145 -1.45 1.03 8.60
N SER A 146 -1.71 0.14 7.64
CA SER A 146 -1.70 -1.30 7.90
C SER A 146 -0.29 -1.83 8.21
N LEU A 147 0.75 -1.25 7.61
CA LEU A 147 2.14 -1.56 7.92
C LEU A 147 2.57 -1.03 9.29
N LYS A 148 2.07 0.15 9.71
CA LYS A 148 2.26 0.68 11.08
C LYS A 148 1.68 -0.26 12.13
N ASP A 149 0.45 -0.72 11.91
CA ASP A 149 -0.20 -1.69 12.80
C ASP A 149 0.60 -3.01 12.85
N THR A 150 1.12 -3.44 11.70
CA THR A 150 1.98 -4.63 11.60
C THR A 150 3.31 -4.43 12.32
N GLU A 151 3.94 -3.26 12.20
CA GLU A 151 5.19 -2.91 12.90
C GLU A 151 5.01 -3.01 14.42
N GLU A 152 3.94 -2.43 14.94
CA GLU A 152 3.62 -2.44 16.37
C GLU A 152 3.47 -3.88 16.88
N LEU A 153 2.65 -4.68 16.18
CA LEU A 153 2.40 -6.08 16.51
C LEU A 153 3.68 -6.92 16.43
N LEU A 154 4.50 -6.76 15.39
CA LEU A 154 5.74 -7.56 15.25
C LEU A 154 6.85 -7.11 16.20
N THR A 155 6.83 -5.87 16.67
CA THR A 155 7.81 -5.36 17.65
C THR A 155 7.56 -5.95 19.02
N ASN A 156 6.31 -5.95 19.49
CA ASN A 156 5.96 -6.52 20.79
C ASN A 156 4.56 -7.14 20.77
N PRO A 157 4.43 -8.40 20.28
CA PRO A 157 3.13 -9.05 20.24
C PRO A 157 2.49 -9.16 21.62
N ALA A 158 3.28 -9.34 22.67
CA ALA A 158 2.75 -9.48 24.03
C ALA A 158 2.02 -8.23 24.50
N ALA A 159 2.62 -7.06 24.31
CA ALA A 159 2.01 -5.78 24.65
C ALA A 159 0.80 -5.47 23.76
N TRP A 160 0.91 -5.72 22.45
CA TRP A 160 -0.16 -5.44 21.50
C TRP A 160 -1.47 -6.18 21.85
N TYR A 161 -1.39 -7.50 22.12
CA TYR A 161 -2.57 -8.27 22.51
C TYR A 161 -3.15 -7.79 23.84
N LEU A 162 -2.32 -7.44 24.82
CA LEU A 162 -2.78 -6.91 26.10
C LEU A 162 -3.53 -5.59 25.94
N GLU A 163 -3.07 -4.71 25.06
CA GLU A 163 -3.74 -3.45 24.76
C GLU A 163 -5.08 -3.67 24.07
N LYS A 164 -5.13 -4.53 23.04
CA LYS A 164 -6.38 -4.84 22.34
C LYS A 164 -7.41 -5.53 23.22
N GLU A 165 -6.97 -6.39 24.14
CA GLU A 165 -7.84 -7.00 25.16
C GLU A 165 -8.42 -5.95 26.11
N LYS A 166 -7.61 -4.98 26.56
CA LYS A 166 -8.09 -3.87 27.42
C LYS A 166 -9.09 -2.98 26.69
N SER A 167 -8.77 -2.54 25.48
CA SER A 167 -9.68 -1.69 24.68
C SER A 167 -10.97 -2.41 24.27
N GLY A 168 -10.97 -3.74 24.22
CA GLY A 168 -12.16 -4.56 23.98
C GLY A 168 -13.06 -4.76 25.21
N LEU A 169 -12.57 -4.48 26.42
CA LEU A 169 -13.31 -4.65 27.68
C LEU A 169 -14.08 -3.38 28.12
N ASP A 170 -13.82 -2.23 27.50
CA ASP A 170 -14.48 -0.95 27.82
C ASP A 170 -15.82 -0.74 27.06
N GLY A 171 -16.37 -1.80 26.45
CA GLY A 171 -17.57 -1.77 25.61
C GLY A 171 -18.71 -2.69 26.05
N VAL A 172 -18.99 -2.74 27.37
CA VAL A 172 -20.22 -3.37 27.93
C VAL A 172 -21.08 -2.34 28.64
#